data_AF-A0A9R0IDX5-F1
#
_entry.id   AF-A0A9R0IDX5-F1
#
_cell.length_a   1.000
_cell.length_b   1.000
_cell.length_c   1.000
_cell.angle_alpha   90.00
_cell.angle_beta   90.00
_cell.angle_gamma   90.00
#
_symmetry.space_group_name_H-M   'P 1'
#
loop_
_entity.id
_entity.type
_entity.pdbx_description
1 polymer ?
#
loop_
_entity_poly.entity_id
_entity_poly.type
_entity_poly.pdbx_seq_one_letter_code
_entity_poly.pdbx_strand_id
1 'polypeptide(L)'
;MDTLSSSIPNLQVPKPFNPNHHLKPPLLPHHHHQRHPSSTTKTTATSSISTLPQKDNFTPIIPSYNPQRTPSPSKTSTLSSLKVTPPRASIHRRAASGYAAALLNISQNNGTVLRVEKDVRRLLMAVFRNNNGKVSEFMRDEWVEEREKGEVVIELLERGKFEGHLVGLVKMLVNKGQSVELVKEVLEEFIRVFHQLIGGSVAHAPTPTTRLFMS
;
A
#
# COMPACT_ATOMS: atom_id res chain seq x y z
N MET A 1 47.02 24.02 40.40
CA MET A 1 45.96 24.24 39.40
C MET A 1 45.00 23.08 39.49
N ASP A 2 43.73 23.43 39.57
CA ASP A 2 42.70 22.72 40.31
C ASP A 2 42.04 21.58 39.53
N THR A 3 41.82 20.47 40.22
CA THR A 3 41.08 19.30 39.75
C THR A 3 39.58 19.52 40.01
N LEU A 4 38.82 19.89 38.98
CA LEU A 4 37.37 19.98 39.08
C LEU A 4 36.73 18.62 38.76
N SER A 5 36.61 17.83 39.82
CA SER A 5 35.66 16.73 39.95
C SER A 5 34.26 17.32 40.04
N SER A 6 33.36 16.96 39.12
CA SER A 6 31.93 17.33 39.21
C SER A 6 31.06 16.09 39.08
N SER A 7 30.43 15.76 40.19
CA SER A 7 29.41 14.73 40.39
C SER A 7 28.16 14.96 39.54
N ILE A 8 27.55 13.87 39.07
CA ILE A 8 26.25 13.86 38.39
C ILE A 8 25.19 13.41 39.41
N PRO A 9 24.06 14.11 39.58
CA PRO A 9 23.03 13.71 40.53
C PRO A 9 22.18 12.54 39.99
N ASN A 10 22.00 11.57 40.89
CA ASN A 10 21.19 10.37 40.79
C ASN A 10 19.69 10.74 40.74
N LEU A 11 19.02 10.52 39.59
CA LEU A 11 17.58 10.71 39.48
C LEU A 11 16.86 9.35 39.45
N GLN A 12 16.08 9.12 40.51
CA GLN A 12 15.30 7.92 40.79
C GLN A 12 14.24 7.61 39.72
N VAL A 13 14.13 6.33 39.38
CA VAL A 13 13.06 5.75 38.56
C VAL A 13 11.92 5.28 39.47
N PRO A 14 10.67 5.73 39.28
CA PRO A 14 9.51 5.12 39.94
C PRO A 14 9.13 3.78 39.29
N LYS A 15 8.87 2.77 40.14
CA LYS A 15 8.36 1.44 39.75
C LYS A 15 6.94 1.52 39.15
N PRO A 16 6.57 0.63 38.22
CA PRO A 16 5.22 0.57 37.68
C PRO A 16 4.21 0.03 38.71
N PHE A 17 3.11 0.75 38.89
CA PHE A 17 1.90 0.25 39.55
C PHE A 17 1.19 -0.75 38.63
N ASN A 18 1.02 -1.97 39.13
CA ASN A 18 0.21 -3.03 38.53
C ASN A 18 -1.05 -3.24 39.40
N PRO A 19 -2.25 -2.97 38.88
CA PRO A 19 -3.48 -3.48 39.48
C PRO A 19 -4.08 -4.59 38.61
N ASN A 20 -3.71 -5.83 38.95
CA ASN A 20 -4.50 -7.03 38.63
C ASN A 20 -5.88 -6.90 39.29
N HIS A 21 -6.90 -6.52 38.52
CA HIS A 21 -8.29 -6.69 38.94
C HIS A 21 -8.82 -8.04 38.47
N HIS A 22 -8.85 -8.97 39.42
CA HIS A 22 -9.63 -10.21 39.37
C HIS A 22 -11.12 -9.89 39.14
N LEU A 23 -11.68 -10.39 38.04
CA LEU A 23 -13.13 -10.62 37.93
C LEU A 23 -13.37 -12.13 37.96
N LYS A 24 -13.87 -12.60 39.11
CA LYS A 24 -14.41 -13.95 39.29
C LYS A 24 -15.73 -14.09 38.50
N PRO A 25 -16.03 -15.27 37.95
CA PRO A 25 -17.30 -15.55 37.27
C PRO A 25 -18.41 -15.89 38.27
N PRO A 26 -19.68 -15.54 38.02
CA PRO A 26 -20.81 -16.13 38.73
C PRO A 26 -21.19 -17.46 38.06
N LEU A 27 -20.94 -18.55 38.78
CA LEU A 27 -21.66 -19.82 38.64
C LEU A 27 -23.01 -19.68 39.34
N LEU A 28 -24.11 -20.15 38.71
CA LEU A 28 -25.30 -20.76 39.33
C LEU A 28 -26.25 -21.30 38.21
N PRO A 29 -27.23 -22.19 38.50
CA PRO A 29 -27.24 -23.53 37.91
C PRO A 29 -28.55 -23.97 37.20
N HIS A 30 -28.42 -25.03 36.41
CA HIS A 30 -29.34 -26.16 36.14
C HIS A 30 -30.88 -25.96 36.14
N HIS A 31 -31.50 -26.29 34.99
CA HIS A 31 -32.64 -27.23 34.85
C HIS A 31 -32.70 -27.70 33.38
N HIS A 32 -32.24 -28.91 33.03
CA HIS A 32 -32.88 -30.23 33.02
C HIS A 32 -34.10 -30.41 32.09
N HIS A 33 -33.94 -31.32 31.11
CA HIS A 33 -34.91 -32.15 30.34
C HIS A 33 -34.48 -32.15 28.86
N GLN A 34 -34.31 -33.24 28.10
CA GLN A 34 -34.58 -34.69 28.17
C GLN A 34 -33.55 -35.36 27.23
N ARG A 35 -32.79 -36.38 27.67
CA ARG A 35 -32.93 -37.82 27.27
C ARG A 35 -33.43 -38.03 25.82
N HIS A 36 -32.72 -38.66 24.90
CA HIS A 36 -32.45 -40.13 24.77
C HIS A 36 -31.62 -40.40 23.45
N PRO A 37 -31.18 -41.63 23.09
CA PRO A 37 -29.82 -42.12 23.32
C PRO A 37 -29.02 -42.55 22.07
N SER A 38 -27.73 -42.79 22.31
CA SER A 38 -26.73 -43.69 21.71
C SER A 38 -27.00 -44.38 20.36
N SER A 39 -26.03 -44.27 19.44
CA SER A 39 -25.53 -45.46 18.74
C SER A 39 -24.03 -45.36 18.47
N THR A 40 -23.37 -46.46 18.78
CA THR A 40 -21.95 -46.76 18.69
C THR A 40 -21.74 -47.54 17.41
N THR A 41 -20.88 -47.09 16.49
CA THR A 41 -20.24 -47.98 15.52
C THR A 41 -18.82 -47.52 15.24
N LYS A 42 -17.87 -48.35 15.66
CA LYS A 42 -16.51 -48.41 15.15
C LYS A 42 -16.56 -48.92 13.71
N THR A 43 -15.81 -48.30 12.80
CA THR A 43 -15.27 -49.02 11.63
C THR A 43 -14.02 -48.34 11.10
N THR A 44 -12.94 -49.11 11.12
CA THR A 44 -11.68 -48.90 10.43
C THR A 44 -11.75 -49.65 9.11
N ALA A 45 -11.54 -48.96 7.97
CA ALA A 45 -10.98 -49.50 6.71
C ALA A 45 -10.83 -48.34 5.71
N THR A 46 -9.63 -47.95 5.27
CA THR A 46 -8.83 -48.50 4.14
C THR A 46 -9.36 -48.11 2.76
N SER A 47 -8.63 -47.19 2.12
CA SER A 47 -8.28 -47.04 0.69
C SER A 47 -9.36 -47.14 -0.40
N SER A 48 -9.45 -46.08 -1.21
CA SER A 48 -9.30 -46.21 -2.68
C SER A 48 -9.01 -44.87 -3.35
N ILE A 49 -7.86 -44.84 -4.01
CA ILE A 49 -7.40 -43.88 -5.00
C ILE A 49 -8.35 -43.91 -6.21
N SER A 50 -8.71 -42.74 -6.75
CA SER A 50 -9.25 -42.62 -8.10
C SER A 50 -8.55 -41.49 -8.84
N THR A 51 -7.86 -41.89 -9.91
CA THR A 51 -7.03 -41.10 -10.83
C THR A 51 -7.85 -40.54 -12.00
N LEU A 52 -7.70 -39.22 -12.25
CA LEU A 52 -7.61 -38.48 -13.54
C LEU A 52 -8.70 -38.66 -14.64
N PRO A 53 -8.68 -37.87 -15.74
CA PRO A 53 -8.25 -36.47 -15.95
C PRO A 53 -9.36 -35.61 -16.61
N GLN A 54 -9.29 -34.28 -16.52
CA GLN A 54 -9.60 -33.47 -17.71
C GLN A 54 -8.92 -32.11 -17.71
N LYS A 55 -8.44 -31.78 -18.90
CA LYS A 55 -7.52 -30.73 -19.30
C LYS A 55 -8.33 -29.82 -20.22
N ASP A 56 -8.60 -28.60 -19.80
CA ASP A 56 -9.15 -27.58 -20.71
C ASP A 56 -8.20 -26.38 -20.75
N ASN A 57 -7.43 -26.37 -21.83
CA ASN A 57 -6.62 -25.26 -22.29
C ASN A 57 -7.56 -24.15 -22.79
N PHE A 58 -7.67 -23.04 -22.06
CA PHE A 58 -8.29 -21.82 -22.59
C PHE A 58 -7.23 -20.99 -23.34
N THR A 59 -7.20 -21.14 -24.66
CA THR A 59 -6.58 -20.19 -25.58
C THR A 59 -7.59 -19.08 -25.94
N PRO A 60 -7.24 -17.79 -25.82
CA PRO A 60 -8.09 -16.72 -26.34
C PRO A 60 -7.93 -16.61 -27.87
N ILE A 61 -9.06 -16.77 -28.57
CA ILE A 61 -9.21 -16.58 -30.02
C ILE A 61 -9.08 -15.08 -30.32
N ILE A 62 -8.06 -14.71 -31.09
CA ILE A 62 -7.87 -13.36 -31.64
C ILE A 62 -8.63 -13.31 -32.99
N PRO A 63 -9.63 -12.44 -33.19
CA PRO A 63 -10.19 -12.21 -34.51
C PRO A 63 -9.19 -11.37 -35.34
N SER A 64 -8.56 -12.02 -36.31
CA SER A 64 -7.82 -11.38 -37.39
C SER A 64 -8.79 -10.61 -38.29
N TYR A 65 -8.76 -9.28 -38.23
CA TYR A 65 -9.47 -8.42 -39.17
C TYR A 65 -8.51 -7.95 -40.26
N ASN A 66 -8.78 -8.41 -41.49
CA ASN A 66 -8.04 -8.07 -42.70
C ASN A 66 -8.39 -6.62 -43.15
N PRO A 67 -7.42 -5.77 -43.52
CA PRO A 67 -7.69 -4.39 -43.93
C PRO A 67 -8.02 -4.30 -45.42
N GLN A 68 -9.26 -3.98 -45.77
CA GLN A 68 -9.63 -3.68 -47.14
C GLN A 68 -9.60 -2.18 -47.40
N ARG A 69 -8.75 -1.80 -48.36
CA ARG A 69 -8.51 -0.44 -48.88
C ARG A 69 -9.78 0.18 -49.48
N THR A 70 -9.99 1.46 -49.22
CA THR A 70 -10.75 2.38 -50.09
C THR A 70 -9.97 3.69 -50.26
N PRO A 71 -9.89 4.29 -51.46
CA PRO A 71 -9.10 5.49 -51.70
C PRO A 71 -9.90 6.82 -51.62
N SER A 72 -9.29 7.80 -50.93
CA SER A 72 -9.35 9.28 -51.16
C SER A 72 -10.67 10.04 -50.94
N PRO A 73 -10.70 11.40 -50.78
CA PRO A 73 -9.62 12.40 -50.91
C PRO A 73 -9.52 13.44 -49.76
N SER A 74 -8.55 14.34 -49.95
CA SER A 74 -7.81 15.24 -49.06
C SER A 74 -8.51 16.51 -48.50
N LYS A 75 -7.82 17.07 -47.49
CA LYS A 75 -7.71 18.48 -47.03
C LYS A 75 -8.68 18.95 -45.93
N THR A 76 -8.13 19.24 -44.74
CA THR A 76 -7.96 20.61 -44.22
C THR A 76 -7.33 20.62 -42.81
N SER A 77 -6.31 21.46 -42.66
CA SER A 77 -5.78 22.11 -41.44
C SER A 77 -6.26 21.59 -40.08
N THR A 78 -5.35 20.95 -39.33
CA THR A 78 -5.42 20.95 -37.87
C THR A 78 -4.05 21.33 -37.30
N LEU A 79 -4.11 22.25 -36.35
CA LEU A 79 -2.98 22.80 -35.61
C LEU A 79 -2.05 21.70 -35.13
N SER A 80 -0.75 22.01 -35.15
CA SER A 80 0.31 21.23 -34.52
C SER A 80 -0.02 21.00 -33.05
N SER A 81 -0.76 19.92 -32.78
CA SER A 81 -0.85 19.32 -31.46
C SER A 81 0.56 18.89 -31.13
N LEU A 82 1.20 19.63 -30.22
CA LEU A 82 2.36 19.18 -29.50
C LEU A 82 1.99 17.80 -28.93
N LYS A 83 2.39 16.74 -29.64
CA LYS A 83 2.45 15.39 -29.10
C LYS A 83 3.43 15.48 -27.95
N VAL A 84 2.93 15.83 -26.78
CA VAL A 84 3.53 15.43 -25.51
C VAL A 84 3.38 13.92 -25.53
N THR A 85 4.36 13.25 -26.12
CA THR A 85 4.54 11.82 -25.96
C THR A 85 4.49 11.59 -24.46
N PRO A 86 3.50 10.85 -23.92
CA PRO A 86 3.52 10.55 -22.51
C PRO A 86 4.86 9.87 -22.26
N PRO A 87 5.71 10.36 -21.32
CA PRO A 87 6.93 9.64 -20.98
C PRO A 87 6.51 8.21 -20.72
N ARG A 88 7.21 7.23 -21.32
CA ARG A 88 6.92 5.79 -21.17
C ARG A 88 6.56 5.57 -19.71
N ALA A 89 5.27 5.41 -19.44
CA ALA A 89 4.84 5.25 -18.06
C ALA A 89 5.50 3.96 -17.61
N SER A 90 6.34 4.01 -16.58
CA SER A 90 6.81 2.78 -15.95
C SER A 90 5.57 1.93 -15.68
N ILE A 91 5.65 0.62 -15.93
CA ILE A 91 4.54 -0.29 -15.64
C ILE A 91 4.08 -0.09 -14.18
N HIS A 92 5.05 0.22 -13.32
CA HIS A 92 4.90 0.62 -11.94
C HIS A 92 4.06 1.89 -11.76
N ARG A 93 4.20 2.94 -12.58
CA ARG A 93 3.43 4.18 -12.41
C ARG A 93 1.92 3.96 -12.37
N ARG A 94 1.38 3.09 -13.24
CA ARG A 94 -0.07 2.77 -13.22
C ARG A 94 -0.47 1.97 -11.98
N ALA A 95 0.34 1.00 -11.57
CA ALA A 95 0.09 0.24 -10.35
C ALA A 95 0.22 1.14 -9.10
N ALA A 96 1.22 2.01 -9.08
CA ALA A 96 1.53 2.96 -8.02
C ALA A 96 0.36 3.91 -7.78
N SER A 97 -0.23 4.49 -8.83
CA SER A 97 -1.42 5.32 -8.70
C SER A 97 -2.59 4.57 -8.06
N GLY A 98 -2.81 3.30 -8.42
CA GLY A 98 -3.87 2.48 -7.83
C GLY A 98 -3.66 2.21 -6.33
N TYR A 99 -2.46 1.80 -5.94
CA TYR A 99 -2.11 1.58 -4.54
C TYR A 99 -2.14 2.89 -3.71
N ALA A 100 -1.61 3.98 -4.27
CA ALA A 100 -1.63 5.29 -3.62
C ALA A 100 -3.06 5.80 -3.40
N ALA A 101 -3.94 5.67 -4.40
CA ALA A 101 -5.34 6.01 -4.27
C ALA A 101 -6.06 5.14 -3.23
N ALA A 102 -5.76 3.83 -3.19
CA ALA A 102 -6.31 2.94 -2.18
C ALA A 102 -5.86 3.33 -0.75
N LEU A 103 -4.57 3.66 -0.58
CA LEU A 103 -4.03 4.14 0.70
C LEU A 103 -4.68 5.47 1.12
N LEU A 104 -4.86 6.40 0.18
CA LEU A 104 -5.53 7.68 0.47
C LEU A 104 -6.98 7.45 0.90
N ASN A 105 -7.72 6.64 0.15
CA ASN A 105 -9.13 6.33 0.43
C ASN A 105 -9.31 5.69 1.82
N ILE A 106 -8.54 4.65 2.15
CA ILE A 106 -8.64 4.01 3.47
C ILE A 106 -8.24 4.97 4.60
N SER A 107 -7.26 5.84 4.36
CA SER A 107 -6.83 6.83 5.36
C SER A 107 -7.86 7.94 5.55
N GLN A 108 -8.59 8.32 4.49
CA GLN A 108 -9.70 9.27 4.56
C GLN A 108 -10.84 8.70 5.39
N ASN A 109 -11.24 7.46 5.10
CA ASN A 109 -12.34 6.80 5.80
C ASN A 109 -12.07 6.61 7.30
N ASN A 110 -10.80 6.53 7.70
CA ASN A 110 -10.39 6.39 9.10
C ASN A 110 -9.90 7.70 9.75
N GLY A 111 -9.95 8.84 9.04
CA GLY A 111 -9.50 10.13 9.56
C GLY A 111 -8.00 10.19 9.88
N THR A 112 -7.18 9.34 9.26
CA THR A 112 -5.73 9.22 9.54
C THR A 112 -4.83 9.81 8.46
N VAL A 113 -5.40 10.45 7.42
CA VAL A 113 -4.67 10.97 6.24
C VAL A 113 -3.42 11.77 6.59
N LEU A 114 -3.51 12.70 7.54
CA LEU A 114 -2.36 13.55 7.92
C LEU A 114 -1.27 12.76 8.64
N ARG A 115 -1.63 11.75 9.44
CA ARG A 115 -0.66 10.87 10.10
C ARG A 115 0.03 9.99 9.06
N VAL A 116 -0.74 9.42 8.13
CA VAL A 116 -0.20 8.62 7.02
C VAL A 116 0.71 9.46 6.13
N GLU A 117 0.35 10.70 5.83
CA GLU A 117 1.20 11.61 5.04
C GLU A 117 2.54 11.89 5.70
N LYS A 118 2.53 12.24 6.99
CA LYS A 118 3.76 12.45 7.76
C LYS A 118 4.63 11.20 7.76
N ASP A 119 4.01 10.05 7.90
CA ASP A 119 4.66 8.74 7.92
C ASP A 119 5.24 8.34 6.57
N VAL A 120 4.52 8.61 5.47
CA VAL A 120 5.00 8.42 4.09
C VAL A 120 6.25 9.28 3.86
N ARG A 121 6.23 10.57 4.26
CA ARG A 121 7.42 11.42 4.16
C ARG A 121 8.57 10.88 4.98
N ARG A 122 8.31 10.47 6.23
CA ARG A 122 9.34 9.91 7.12
C ARG A 122 9.98 8.67 6.50
N LEU A 123 9.19 7.78 5.92
CA LEU A 123 9.70 6.57 5.26
C LEU A 123 10.53 6.91 4.01
N LEU A 124 10.06 7.82 3.17
CA LEU A 124 10.82 8.31 2.01
C LEU A 124 12.17 8.89 2.42
N MET A 125 12.21 9.68 3.50
CA MET A 125 13.46 10.25 4.01
C MET A 125 14.40 9.19 4.58
N ALA A 126 13.87 8.20 5.29
CA ALA A 126 14.65 7.20 6.00
C ALA A 126 15.25 6.13 5.08
N VAL A 127 14.57 5.79 3.98
CA VAL A 127 14.93 4.68 3.08
C VAL A 127 15.54 5.18 1.77
N PHE A 128 14.88 6.16 1.13
CA PHE A 128 15.13 6.49 -0.28
C PHE A 128 15.88 7.80 -0.48
N ARG A 129 16.04 8.60 0.58
CA ARG A 129 16.84 9.82 0.55
C ARG A 129 18.11 9.64 1.37
N ASN A 130 19.11 10.44 1.01
CA ASN A 130 20.45 10.37 1.58
C ASN A 130 20.56 10.91 3.03
N ASN A 131 19.46 10.92 3.79
CA ASN A 131 19.45 11.34 5.19
C ASN A 131 19.97 10.24 6.10
N ASN A 132 19.83 8.98 5.69
CA ASN A 132 20.40 7.82 6.36
C ASN A 132 21.38 7.12 5.40
N GLY A 133 22.63 7.57 5.38
CA GLY A 133 23.63 7.16 4.40
C GLY A 133 23.77 5.65 4.25
N LYS A 134 23.76 4.90 5.36
CA LYS A 134 23.90 3.43 5.34
C LYS A 134 22.72 2.72 4.65
N VAL A 135 21.49 3.11 5.00
CA VAL A 135 20.29 2.50 4.40
C VAL A 135 20.16 2.91 2.95
N SER A 136 20.36 4.20 2.63
CA SER A 136 20.27 4.67 1.25
C SER A 136 21.35 4.08 0.35
N GLU A 137 22.55 3.81 0.87
CA GLU A 137 23.62 3.11 0.14
C GLU A 137 23.25 1.65 -0.11
N PHE A 138 22.79 0.93 0.92
CA PHE A 138 22.29 -0.44 0.78
C PHE A 138 21.16 -0.57 -0.25
N MET A 139 20.22 0.39 -0.29
CA MET A 139 19.13 0.38 -1.27
C MET A 139 19.62 0.57 -2.71
N ARG A 140 20.77 1.23 -2.91
CA ARG A 140 21.36 1.48 -4.23
C ARG A 140 22.33 0.40 -4.68
N ASP A 141 22.69 -0.54 -3.81
CA ASP A 141 23.58 -1.65 -4.15
C ASP A 141 22.89 -2.60 -5.14
N GLU A 142 23.47 -2.77 -6.32
CA GLU A 142 22.94 -3.64 -7.39
C GLU A 142 23.17 -5.13 -7.10
N TRP A 143 24.07 -5.46 -6.18
CA TRP A 143 24.39 -6.84 -5.80
C TRP A 143 23.47 -7.39 -4.71
N VAL A 144 22.69 -6.51 -4.06
CA VAL A 144 21.70 -6.89 -3.04
C VAL A 144 20.38 -7.23 -3.71
N GLU A 145 19.84 -8.40 -3.40
CA GLU A 145 18.55 -8.84 -3.93
C GLU A 145 17.39 -7.95 -3.47
N GLU A 146 16.40 -7.80 -4.35
CA GLU A 146 15.20 -7.00 -4.09
C GLU A 146 14.44 -7.45 -2.83
N ARG A 147 14.45 -8.76 -2.58
CA ARG A 147 13.84 -9.34 -1.39
C ARG A 147 14.51 -8.84 -0.11
N GLU A 148 15.84 -8.82 -0.08
CA GLU A 148 16.61 -8.37 1.08
C GLU A 148 16.39 -6.88 1.35
N LYS A 149 16.35 -6.06 0.29
CA LYS A 149 15.95 -4.65 0.38
C LYS A 149 14.55 -4.50 0.96
N GLY A 150 13.60 -5.31 0.49
CA GLY A 150 12.24 -5.35 1.00
C GLY A 150 12.15 -5.63 2.50
N GLU A 151 12.93 -6.61 3.00
CA GLU A 151 12.97 -6.94 4.43
C GLU A 151 13.48 -5.77 5.28
N VAL A 152 14.51 -5.04 4.82
CA VAL A 152 15.01 -3.83 5.50
C VAL A 152 13.92 -2.75 5.58
N VAL A 153 13.13 -2.58 4.52
CA VAL A 153 11.99 -1.64 4.53
C VAL A 153 10.93 -2.07 5.54
N ILE A 154 10.62 -3.37 5.62
CA ILE A 154 9.68 -3.91 6.61
C ILE A 154 10.21 -3.71 8.03
N GLU A 155 11.48 -4.00 8.31
CA GLU A 155 12.07 -3.84 9.63
C GLU A 155 12.01 -2.38 10.10
N LEU A 156 12.30 -1.44 9.21
CA LEU A 156 12.18 -0.01 9.51
C LEU A 156 10.75 0.38 9.86
N LEU A 157 9.75 -0.17 9.15
CA LEU A 157 8.34 0.06 9.44
C LEU A 157 7.91 -0.46 10.81
N GLU A 158 8.40 -1.63 11.20
CA GLU A 158 8.07 -2.23 12.50
C GLU A 158 8.69 -1.45 13.66
N ARG A 159 9.93 -0.97 13.48
CA ARG A 159 10.64 -0.19 14.50
C ARG A 159 10.14 1.25 14.60
N GLY A 160 9.76 1.85 13.48
CA GLY A 160 9.46 3.28 13.38
C GLY A 160 8.02 3.68 13.73
N LYS A 161 7.20 2.77 14.27
CA LYS A 161 5.81 3.05 14.72
C LYS A 161 4.99 3.79 13.67
N PHE A 162 4.93 3.25 12.46
CA PHE A 162 4.17 3.84 11.35
C PHE A 162 2.68 3.47 11.43
N GLU A 163 1.84 4.29 10.80
CA GLU A 163 0.40 4.06 10.66
C GLU A 163 0.10 2.70 10.02
N GLY A 164 -0.90 1.99 10.58
CA GLY A 164 -1.14 0.58 10.27
C GLY A 164 -1.48 0.32 8.80
N HIS A 165 -2.19 1.23 8.14
CA HIS A 165 -2.50 1.09 6.72
C HIS A 165 -1.28 1.21 5.82
N LEU A 166 -0.31 2.08 6.19
CA LEU A 166 0.95 2.19 5.48
C LEU A 166 1.79 0.94 5.68
N VAL A 167 1.91 0.46 6.93
CA VAL A 167 2.64 -0.77 7.26
C VAL A 167 2.07 -1.96 6.49
N GLY A 168 0.74 -2.12 6.53
CA GLY A 168 0.05 -3.21 5.84
C GLY A 168 0.25 -3.18 4.33
N LEU A 169 0.17 -2.00 3.71
CA LEU A 169 0.40 -1.86 2.27
C LEU A 169 1.82 -2.25 1.88
N VAL A 170 2.84 -1.70 2.55
CA VAL A 170 4.24 -1.96 2.19
C VAL A 170 4.61 -3.42 2.43
N LYS A 171 4.21 -4.01 3.57
CA LYS A 171 4.38 -5.44 3.83
C LYS A 171 3.74 -6.29 2.73
N MET A 172 2.52 -5.95 2.32
CA MET A 172 1.82 -6.67 1.27
C MET A 172 2.52 -6.56 -0.10
N LEU A 173 3.08 -5.40 -0.45
CA LEU A 173 3.85 -5.22 -1.69
C LEU A 173 5.12 -6.06 -1.68
N VAL A 174 5.92 -5.96 -0.62
CA VAL A 174 7.18 -6.71 -0.48
C VAL A 174 6.92 -8.23 -0.47
N ASN A 175 5.92 -8.70 0.29
CA ASN A 175 5.58 -10.12 0.37
C ASN A 175 5.07 -10.70 -0.96
N LYS A 176 4.51 -9.84 -1.84
CA LYS A 176 4.12 -10.20 -3.21
C LYS A 176 5.30 -10.17 -4.20
N GLY A 177 6.53 -10.02 -3.71
CA GLY A 177 7.72 -9.92 -4.54
C GLY A 177 7.77 -8.66 -5.40
N GLN A 178 7.07 -7.59 -4.99
CA GLN A 178 7.17 -6.31 -5.69
C GLN A 178 8.49 -5.64 -5.34
N SER A 179 9.04 -4.88 -6.28
CA SER A 179 10.25 -4.11 -6.04
C SER A 179 10.02 -2.96 -5.05
N VAL A 180 11.08 -2.66 -4.30
CA VAL A 180 11.26 -1.49 -3.45
C VAL A 180 11.22 -0.20 -4.29
N GLU A 181 11.53 -0.26 -5.59
CA GLU A 181 11.26 0.86 -6.52
C GLU A 181 9.74 1.09 -6.71
N LEU A 182 8.93 0.03 -6.86
CA LEU A 182 7.46 0.21 -6.88
C LEU A 182 6.97 0.79 -5.54
N VAL A 183 7.53 0.32 -4.41
CA VAL A 183 7.19 0.89 -3.09
C VAL A 183 7.49 2.39 -3.07
N LYS A 184 8.68 2.81 -3.52
CA LYS A 184 9.04 4.22 -3.64
C LYS A 184 8.06 5.01 -4.51
N GLU A 185 7.75 4.49 -5.71
CA GLU A 185 6.79 5.12 -6.61
C GLU A 185 5.41 5.29 -5.96
N VAL A 186 4.92 4.28 -5.22
CA VAL A 186 3.64 4.36 -4.48
C VAL A 186 3.67 5.49 -3.44
N LEU A 187 4.77 5.62 -2.70
CA LEU A 187 4.92 6.65 -1.66
C LEU A 187 4.98 8.07 -2.26
N GLU A 188 5.74 8.24 -3.34
CA GLU A 188 5.82 9.53 -4.05
C GLU A 188 4.47 9.90 -4.67
N GLU A 189 3.79 8.93 -5.27
CA GLU A 189 2.48 9.11 -5.87
C GLU A 189 1.41 9.42 -4.81
N PHE A 190 1.49 8.83 -3.62
CA PHE A 190 0.64 9.19 -2.48
C PHE A 190 0.77 10.68 -2.13
N ILE A 191 2.01 11.20 -2.01
CA ILE A 191 2.23 12.63 -1.74
C ILE A 191 1.64 13.49 -2.86
N ARG A 192 1.81 13.06 -4.12
CA ARG A 192 1.24 13.75 -5.28
C ARG A 192 -0.28 13.84 -5.19
N VAL A 193 -0.98 12.75 -4.92
CA VAL A 193 -2.46 12.74 -4.84
C VAL A 193 -2.98 13.42 -3.57
N PHE A 194 -2.25 13.34 -2.46
CA PHE A 194 -2.56 14.09 -1.24
C PHE A 194 -2.49 15.60 -1.48
N HIS A 195 -1.44 16.09 -2.15
CA HIS A 195 -1.33 17.52 -2.50
C HIS A 195 -2.45 17.99 -3.44
N GLN A 196 -2.85 17.16 -4.41
CA GLN A 196 -4.00 17.46 -5.26
C GLN A 196 -5.30 17.53 -4.47
N LEU A 197 -5.48 16.67 -3.46
CA LEU A 197 -6.66 16.69 -2.60
C LEU A 197 -6.75 18.01 -1.80
N ILE A 198 -5.66 18.46 -1.20
CA ILE A 198 -5.64 19.70 -0.40
C ILE A 198 -5.61 20.98 -1.26
N GLY A 199 -5.03 20.91 -2.47
CA GLY A 199 -4.94 22.04 -3.41
C GLY A 199 -6.06 22.10 -4.44
N GLY A 200 -6.97 21.12 -4.45
CA GLY A 200 -7.91 20.85 -5.55
C GLY A 200 -9.33 21.38 -5.39
N SER A 201 -9.55 22.38 -4.53
CA SER A 201 -10.82 23.14 -4.50
C SER A 201 -10.66 24.51 -5.16
N VAL A 202 -10.07 24.56 -6.36
CA VAL A 202 -10.18 25.73 -7.25
C VAL A 202 -10.95 25.27 -8.48
N ALA A 203 -12.27 25.41 -8.39
CA ALA A 203 -13.18 25.30 -9.50
C ALA A 203 -12.69 26.22 -10.63
N HIS A 204 -12.34 25.63 -11.76
CA HIS A 204 -12.19 26.37 -13.00
C HIS A 204 -13.60 26.76 -13.45
N ALA A 205 -14.10 27.88 -12.92
CA ALA A 205 -15.34 28.47 -13.39
C ALA A 205 -15.10 28.99 -14.82
N PRO A 206 -15.83 28.51 -15.85
CA PRO A 206 -15.76 29.10 -17.17
C PRO A 206 -16.36 30.51 -17.09
N THR A 207 -15.52 31.53 -17.29
CA THR A 207 -15.98 32.92 -17.42
C THR A 207 -16.92 33.03 -18.62
N PRO A 208 -18.13 33.59 -18.48
CA PRO A 208 -19.01 33.84 -19.61
C PRO A 208 -18.41 34.95 -20.48
N THR A 209 -17.99 34.58 -21.69
CA THR A 209 -17.59 35.54 -22.74
C THR A 209 -18.83 36.31 -23.18
N THR A 210 -18.96 37.54 -22.69
CA THR A 210 -19.93 38.52 -23.18
C THR A 210 -19.62 38.84 -24.65
N ARG A 211 -20.39 38.27 -25.57
CA ARG A 211 -20.42 38.74 -26.97
C ARG A 211 -21.22 40.04 -27.01
N LEU A 212 -20.51 41.16 -27.08
CA LEU A 212 -21.09 42.43 -27.52
C LEU A 212 -21.46 42.28 -29.00
N PHE A 213 -22.76 42.20 -29.28
CA PHE A 213 -23.31 42.49 -30.59
C PHE A 213 -23.22 44.01 -30.79
N MET A 214 -22.38 44.44 -31.72
CA MET A 214 -22.46 45.79 -32.27
C MET A 214 -23.66 45.84 -33.22
N SER A 215 -24.51 46.84 -33.02
CA SER A 215 -25.61 47.20 -33.91
C SER A 215 -25.28 48.48 -34.66
#